data_AF-A0A8T3U3G6-F1
#
_entry.id   AF-A0A8T3U3G6-F1
#
_cell.length_a   1.000
_cell.length_b   1.000
_cell.length_c   1.000
_cell.angle_alpha   90.00
_cell.angle_beta   90.00
_cell.angle_gamma   90.00
#
_symmetry.space_group_name_H-M   'P 1'
#
loop_
_entity.id
_entity.type
_entity.pdbx_description
1 polymer ?
#
loop_
_entity_poly.entity_id
_entity_poly.type
_entity_poly.pdbx_seq_one_letter_code
_entity_poly.pdbx_strand_id
1 'polypeptide(L)'
;MRTQIITNAGVVAIHEEMKILESRLAEVLKERGEIIKTESPVESFAYEQNLQTANEINRMMDIYKSRLQNSVVVDIDTNSDTANIGSKLVLEVTFPGETEAEVIQLQITDITKFATPELVSINSPLGHAVSGKKEGDEFSYSVNGEIASGKIIKIHNHAS
;
A
#
# COMPACT_ATOMS: atom_id res chain seq x y z
N MET A 1 -9.64 -0.54 -15.80
CA MET A 1 -8.69 -0.94 -14.74
C MET A 1 -8.00 0.32 -14.25
N ARG A 2 -7.96 0.57 -12.93
CA ARG A 2 -7.10 1.64 -12.39
C ARG A 2 -5.67 1.11 -12.33
N THR A 3 -4.77 1.71 -13.08
CA THR A 3 -3.34 1.40 -13.04
C THR A 3 -2.79 1.76 -11.67
N GLN A 4 -2.16 0.81 -10.99
CA GLN A 4 -1.51 1.09 -9.71
C GLN A 4 -0.09 1.63 -9.96
N ILE A 5 0.35 2.59 -9.17
CA ILE A 5 1.73 3.07 -9.20
C ILE A 5 2.52 2.33 -8.11
N ILE A 6 3.71 1.85 -8.46
CA ILE A 6 4.66 1.22 -7.55
C ILE A 6 6.08 1.72 -7.85
N THR A 7 6.93 1.82 -6.84
CA THR A 7 8.35 2.16 -6.99
C THR A 7 9.19 0.90 -7.18
N ASN A 8 10.43 1.07 -7.65
CA ASN A 8 11.41 -0.01 -7.64
C ASN A 8 11.62 -0.59 -6.23
N ALA A 9 11.66 0.25 -5.19
CA ALA A 9 11.74 -0.22 -3.81
C ALA A 9 10.50 -1.03 -3.38
N GLY A 10 9.31 -0.60 -3.79
CA GLY A 10 8.06 -1.32 -3.57
C GLY A 10 8.04 -2.69 -4.28
N VAL A 11 8.55 -2.77 -5.50
CA VAL A 11 8.70 -4.04 -6.24
C VAL A 11 9.64 -5.00 -5.49
N VAL A 12 10.81 -4.51 -5.05
CA VAL A 12 11.76 -5.30 -4.25
C VAL A 12 11.10 -5.80 -2.97
N ALA A 13 10.39 -4.94 -2.24
CA ALA A 13 9.70 -5.30 -1.01
C ALA A 13 8.63 -6.37 -1.23
N ILE A 14 7.86 -6.30 -2.33
CA ILE A 14 6.88 -7.35 -2.67
C ILE A 14 7.61 -8.68 -2.95
N HIS A 15 8.71 -8.67 -3.70
CA HIS A 15 9.47 -9.89 -3.97
C HIS A 15 10.06 -10.51 -2.69
N GLU A 16 10.57 -9.69 -1.78
CA GLU A 16 11.04 -10.16 -0.47
C GLU A 16 9.91 -10.82 0.34
N GLU A 17 8.73 -10.18 0.39
CA GLU A 17 7.57 -10.72 1.09
C GLU A 17 7.07 -12.03 0.46
N MET A 18 7.04 -12.11 -0.88
CA MET A 18 6.70 -13.35 -1.59
C MET A 18 7.68 -14.48 -1.25
N LYS A 19 8.98 -14.19 -1.16
CA LYS A 19 9.99 -15.19 -0.79
C LYS A 19 9.81 -15.71 0.65
N ILE A 20 9.39 -14.83 1.57
CA ILE A 20 9.03 -15.21 2.94
C ILE A 20 7.81 -16.13 2.92
N LEU A 21 6.77 -15.78 2.17
CA LEU A 21 5.56 -16.59 2.02
C LEU A 21 5.84 -17.96 1.38
N GLU A 22 6.69 -18.03 0.36
CA GLU A 22 7.12 -19.28 -0.26
C GLU A 22 7.84 -20.19 0.73
N SER A 23 8.74 -19.61 1.54
CA SER A 23 9.44 -20.35 2.60
C SER A 23 8.45 -20.87 3.65
N ARG A 24 7.50 -20.04 4.07
CA ARG A 24 6.44 -20.43 5.02
C ARG A 24 5.52 -21.51 4.45
N LEU A 25 5.16 -21.43 3.17
CA LEU A 25 4.35 -22.45 2.51
C LEU A 25 5.07 -23.79 2.49
N ALA A 26 6.38 -23.81 2.22
CA ALA A 26 7.17 -25.03 2.25
C ALA A 26 7.17 -25.69 3.65
N GLU A 27 7.25 -24.90 4.72
CA GLU A 27 7.11 -25.39 6.10
C GLU A 27 5.73 -26.00 6.36
N VAL A 28 4.66 -25.28 5.98
CA VAL A 28 3.27 -25.73 6.16
C VAL A 28 3.04 -27.05 5.39
N LEU A 29 3.58 -27.18 4.18
CA LEU A 29 3.47 -28.42 3.40
C LEU A 29 4.28 -29.57 4.01
N LYS A 30 5.43 -29.28 4.64
CA LYS A 30 6.19 -30.28 5.39
C LYS A 30 5.42 -30.76 6.63
N GLU A 31 4.84 -29.84 7.39
CA GLU A 31 3.98 -30.15 8.55
C GLU A 31 2.79 -31.03 8.14
N ARG A 32 2.16 -30.72 6.99
CA ARG A 32 1.09 -31.55 6.42
C ARG A 32 1.53 -33.00 6.23
N GLY A 33 2.74 -33.20 5.70
CA GLY A 33 3.30 -34.53 5.50
C GLY A 33 3.47 -35.31 6.80
N GLU A 34 3.73 -34.64 7.92
CA GLU A 34 3.80 -35.29 9.24
C GLU A 34 2.39 -35.59 9.78
N ILE A 35 1.42 -34.68 9.64
CA ILE A 35 0.03 -34.88 10.08
C ILE A 35 -0.58 -36.12 9.43
N ILE A 36 -0.40 -36.29 8.11
CA ILE A 36 -0.98 -37.42 7.37
C ILE A 36 -0.38 -38.78 7.81
N LYS A 37 0.83 -38.79 8.40
CA LYS A 37 1.42 -40.03 8.95
C LYS A 37 0.77 -40.47 10.25
N THR A 38 0.25 -39.52 11.04
CA THR A 38 -0.26 -39.78 12.40
C THR A 38 -1.78 -39.73 12.49
N GLU A 39 -2.44 -39.00 11.59
CA GLU A 39 -3.87 -38.72 11.65
C GLU A 39 -4.53 -38.87 10.27
N SER A 40 -5.81 -39.28 10.26
CA SER A 40 -6.60 -39.30 9.02
C SER A 40 -6.94 -37.86 8.58
N PRO A 41 -6.71 -37.48 7.32
CA PRO A 41 -7.03 -36.14 6.81
C PRO A 41 -8.51 -35.75 6.92
N VAL A 42 -9.42 -36.74 7.03
CA VAL A 42 -10.87 -36.52 7.06
C VAL A 42 -11.36 -36.04 8.41
N GLU A 43 -10.67 -36.41 9.50
CA GLU A 43 -11.09 -36.14 10.88
C GLU A 43 -10.10 -35.25 11.64
N SER A 44 -8.93 -34.98 11.05
CA SER A 44 -7.87 -34.19 11.66
C SER A 44 -8.15 -32.68 11.57
N PHE A 45 -8.42 -32.07 12.73
CA PHE A 45 -8.49 -30.62 12.86
C PHE A 45 -7.15 -29.95 12.49
N ALA A 46 -6.02 -30.59 12.83
CA ALA A 46 -4.70 -30.10 12.47
C ALA A 46 -4.50 -30.06 10.94
N TYR A 47 -4.99 -31.07 10.22
CA TYR A 47 -4.97 -31.09 8.77
C TYR A 47 -5.82 -29.96 8.17
N GLU A 48 -7.00 -29.71 8.70
CA GLU A 48 -7.89 -28.64 8.23
C GLU A 48 -7.26 -27.25 8.44
N GLN A 49 -6.71 -26.98 9.62
CA GLN A 49 -6.00 -25.72 9.90
C GLN A 49 -4.81 -25.52 8.96
N ASN A 50 -4.01 -26.56 8.76
CA ASN A 50 -2.87 -26.52 7.83
C ASN A 50 -3.32 -26.20 6.39
N LEU A 51 -4.44 -26.78 5.95
CA LEU A 51 -5.02 -26.49 4.63
C LEU A 51 -5.45 -25.03 4.52
N GLN A 52 -6.13 -24.50 5.55
CA GLN A 52 -6.54 -23.10 5.59
C GLN A 52 -5.32 -22.16 5.51
N THR A 53 -4.30 -22.39 6.32
CA THR A 53 -3.05 -21.60 6.30
C THR A 53 -2.38 -21.64 4.92
N ALA A 54 -2.28 -22.81 4.29
CA ALA A 54 -1.70 -22.91 2.95
C ALA A 54 -2.51 -22.13 1.90
N ASN A 55 -3.85 -22.18 2.00
CA ASN A 55 -4.73 -21.44 1.09
C ASN A 55 -4.62 -19.92 1.30
N GLU A 56 -4.52 -19.46 2.54
CA GLU A 56 -4.29 -18.06 2.87
C GLU A 56 -2.96 -17.55 2.29
N ILE A 57 -1.87 -18.31 2.48
CA ILE A 57 -0.56 -17.98 1.93
C ILE A 57 -0.62 -17.89 0.40
N ASN A 58 -1.22 -18.88 -0.26
CA ASN A 58 -1.38 -18.87 -1.72
C ASN A 58 -2.19 -17.65 -2.20
N ARG A 59 -3.29 -17.34 -1.52
CA ARG A 59 -4.11 -16.16 -1.82
C ARG A 59 -3.31 -14.87 -1.68
N MET A 60 -2.50 -14.73 -0.63
CA MET A 60 -1.63 -13.57 -0.45
C MET A 60 -0.59 -13.44 -1.58
N MET A 61 0.04 -14.54 -1.97
CA MET A 61 0.97 -14.55 -3.10
C MET A 61 0.28 -14.15 -4.41
N ASP A 62 -0.95 -14.60 -4.66
CA ASP A 62 -1.70 -14.22 -5.86
C ASP A 62 -2.08 -12.74 -5.87
N ILE A 63 -2.42 -12.16 -4.71
CA ILE A 63 -2.62 -10.71 -4.55
C ILE A 63 -1.33 -9.96 -4.92
N TYR A 64 -0.17 -10.40 -4.43
CA TYR A 64 1.11 -9.77 -4.77
C TYR A 64 1.46 -9.89 -6.25
N LYS A 65 1.28 -11.07 -6.85
CA LYS A 65 1.49 -11.27 -8.30
C LYS A 65 0.58 -10.37 -9.13
N SER A 66 -0.71 -10.32 -8.80
CA SER A 66 -1.68 -9.46 -9.47
C SER A 66 -1.31 -7.99 -9.32
N ARG A 67 -0.85 -7.57 -8.14
CA ARG A 67 -0.36 -6.21 -7.91
C ARG A 67 0.81 -5.88 -8.81
N LEU A 68 1.83 -6.75 -8.90
CA LEU A 68 2.99 -6.53 -9.78
C LEU A 68 2.59 -6.47 -11.26
N GLN A 69 1.73 -7.37 -11.72
CA GLN A 69 1.28 -7.45 -13.11
C GLN A 69 0.46 -6.24 -13.56
N ASN A 70 -0.30 -5.63 -12.64
CA ASN A 70 -1.21 -4.53 -12.94
C ASN A 70 -0.68 -3.15 -12.50
N SER A 71 0.61 -3.06 -12.17
CA SER A 71 1.26 -1.80 -11.76
C SER A 71 2.17 -1.23 -12.82
N VAL A 72 2.31 0.10 -12.82
CA VAL A 72 3.38 0.82 -13.53
C VAL A 72 4.47 1.14 -12.52
N VAL A 73 5.69 0.71 -12.85
CA VAL A 73 6.87 1.00 -12.04
C VAL A 73 7.38 2.41 -12.33
N VAL A 74 7.59 3.21 -11.28
CA VAL A 74 8.12 4.57 -11.37
C VAL A 74 9.36 4.74 -10.48
N ASP A 75 10.26 5.61 -10.89
CA ASP A 75 11.37 6.04 -10.05
C ASP A 75 10.99 7.23 -9.16
N ILE A 76 11.63 7.31 -8.00
CA ILE A 76 11.46 8.45 -7.11
C ILE A 76 12.34 9.59 -7.62
N ASP A 77 11.72 10.66 -8.10
CA ASP A 77 12.43 11.90 -8.40
C ASP A 77 12.49 12.79 -7.14
N THR A 78 13.63 12.74 -6.44
CA THR A 78 13.85 13.52 -5.23
C THR A 78 14.09 15.01 -5.51
N ASN A 79 14.32 15.40 -6.77
CA ASN A 79 14.62 16.78 -7.18
C ASN A 79 13.41 17.49 -7.82
N SER A 80 12.25 16.84 -7.81
CA SER A 80 11.03 17.43 -8.33
C SER A 80 10.58 18.65 -7.51
N ASP A 81 9.93 19.62 -8.14
CA ASP A 81 9.19 20.70 -7.45
C ASP A 81 7.70 20.34 -7.27
N THR A 82 7.33 19.11 -7.61
CA THR A 82 5.98 18.58 -7.49
C THR A 82 5.87 17.51 -6.40
N ALA A 83 4.66 17.29 -5.92
CA ALA A 83 4.35 16.26 -4.94
C ALA A 83 4.34 14.88 -5.61
N ASN A 84 5.24 13.99 -5.17
CA ASN A 84 5.41 12.63 -5.69
C ASN A 84 5.64 11.63 -4.55
N ILE A 85 5.86 10.36 -4.89
CA ILE A 85 6.20 9.34 -3.90
C ILE A 85 7.47 9.76 -3.14
N GLY A 86 7.43 9.68 -1.82
CA GLY A 86 8.48 10.12 -0.92
C GLY A 86 8.34 11.56 -0.41
N SER A 87 7.57 12.42 -1.10
CA SER A 87 7.33 13.80 -0.70
C SER A 87 6.60 13.89 0.63
N LYS A 88 7.08 14.75 1.54
CA LYS A 88 6.33 15.18 2.72
C LYS A 88 5.59 16.46 2.40
N LEU A 89 4.28 16.47 2.59
CA LEU A 89 3.39 17.57 2.27
C LEU A 89 2.84 18.21 3.53
N VAL A 90 2.72 19.54 3.50
CA VAL A 90 1.89 20.32 4.41
C VAL A 90 0.70 20.82 3.61
N LEU A 91 -0.50 20.43 4.02
CA LEU A 91 -1.76 20.73 3.32
C LEU A 91 -2.67 21.53 4.23
N GLU A 92 -3.38 22.49 3.66
CA GLU A 92 -4.54 23.13 4.28
C GLU A 92 -5.78 22.50 3.66
N VAL A 93 -6.65 21.88 4.47
CA VAL A 93 -7.79 21.07 4.00
C VAL A 93 -9.06 21.48 4.71
N THR A 94 -10.13 21.69 3.96
CA THR A 94 -11.48 21.83 4.47
C THR A 94 -12.23 20.53 4.23
N PHE A 95 -12.66 19.89 5.32
CA PHE A 95 -13.41 18.64 5.26
C PHE A 95 -14.89 18.88 4.96
N PRO A 96 -15.62 17.86 4.46
CA PRO A 96 -17.03 17.99 4.18
C PRO A 96 -17.83 18.41 5.42
N GLY A 97 -18.66 19.43 5.27
CA GLY A 97 -19.51 19.95 6.36
C GLY A 97 -18.79 20.89 7.32
N GLU A 98 -17.50 21.14 7.13
CA GLU A 98 -16.72 22.09 7.92
C GLU A 98 -16.50 23.40 7.16
N THR A 99 -16.43 24.50 7.91
CA THR A 99 -16.14 25.84 7.37
C THR A 99 -14.71 26.28 7.62
N GLU A 100 -14.02 25.63 8.55
CA GLU A 100 -12.64 25.92 8.90
C GLU A 100 -11.71 24.93 8.19
N ALA A 101 -10.52 25.40 7.82
CA ALA A 101 -9.50 24.55 7.23
C ALA A 101 -8.53 24.07 8.31
N GLU A 102 -8.13 22.80 8.22
CA GLU A 102 -7.13 22.18 9.07
C GLU A 102 -5.80 22.04 8.33
N VAL A 103 -4.70 22.23 9.06
CA VAL A 103 -3.36 21.98 8.53
C VAL A 103 -2.92 20.57 8.88
N ILE A 104 -2.72 19.74 7.87
CA ILE A 104 -2.26 18.35 8.03
C ILE A 104 -0.89 18.14 7.40
N GLN A 105 -0.13 17.20 7.96
CA GLN A 105 1.16 16.77 7.43
C GLN A 105 1.09 15.29 7.06
N LEU A 106 1.60 14.96 5.88
CA LEU A 106 1.62 13.59 5.38
C LEU A 106 2.79 13.33 4.46
N GLN A 107 3.13 12.07 4.23
CA GLN A 107 4.12 11.62 3.28
C GLN A 107 3.48 10.66 2.28
N ILE A 108 3.69 10.91 1.00
CA ILE A 108 3.18 10.05 -0.07
C ILE A 108 4.05 8.78 -0.16
N THR A 109 3.41 7.61 -0.22
CA THR A 109 4.09 6.31 -0.35
C THR A 109 3.35 5.39 -1.32
N ASP A 110 4.06 4.45 -1.94
CA ASP A 110 3.48 3.30 -2.64
C ASP A 110 3.44 2.04 -1.76
N ILE A 111 4.23 2.00 -0.69
CA ILE A 111 4.34 0.87 0.22
C ILE A 111 3.28 0.99 1.32
N THR A 112 2.42 -0.02 1.40
CA THR A 112 1.31 -0.12 2.37
C THR A 112 1.73 -0.82 3.66
N LYS A 113 3.00 -0.73 4.08
CA LYS A 113 3.38 -1.22 5.41
C LYS A 113 2.74 -0.28 6.43
N PHE A 114 1.76 -0.82 7.13
CA PHE A 114 0.77 -0.11 7.94
C PHE A 114 1.39 0.68 9.11
N ALA A 115 0.70 1.77 9.45
CA ALA A 115 0.48 2.30 10.80
C ALA A 115 1.30 3.51 11.28
N THR A 116 1.72 4.42 10.40
CA THR A 116 1.87 5.82 10.84
C THR A 116 0.77 6.67 10.19
N PRO A 117 0.00 7.45 10.98
CA PRO A 117 -1.13 8.25 10.47
C PRO A 117 -0.69 9.29 9.42
N GLU A 118 0.60 9.56 9.34
CA GLU A 118 1.21 10.49 8.39
C GLU A 118 1.49 9.87 7.02
N LEU A 119 1.29 8.55 6.78
CA LEU A 119 1.54 7.94 5.47
C LEU A 119 0.26 7.85 4.63
N VAL A 120 0.32 8.40 3.41
CA VAL A 120 -0.78 8.33 2.45
C VAL A 120 -0.35 7.59 1.19
N SER A 121 -1.14 6.59 0.81
CA SER A 121 -0.89 5.89 -0.44
C SER A 121 -1.06 6.82 -1.64
N ILE A 122 -0.11 6.83 -2.57
CA ILE A 122 -0.22 7.48 -3.89
C ILE A 122 -1.47 7.03 -4.65
N ASN A 123 -1.93 5.80 -4.40
CA ASN A 123 -3.11 5.21 -5.03
C ASN A 123 -4.43 5.53 -4.30
N SER A 124 -4.38 6.28 -3.20
CA SER A 124 -5.59 6.76 -2.49
C SER A 124 -6.20 7.98 -3.19
N PRO A 125 -7.48 8.33 -2.91
CA PRO A 125 -8.10 9.53 -3.48
C PRO A 125 -7.29 10.81 -3.21
N LEU A 126 -6.83 11.01 -1.97
CA LEU A 126 -6.00 12.15 -1.59
C LEU A 126 -4.65 12.10 -2.31
N GLY A 127 -3.94 10.97 -2.24
CA GLY A 127 -2.63 10.81 -2.89
C GLY A 127 -2.67 11.09 -4.40
N HIS A 128 -3.73 10.64 -5.08
CA HIS A 128 -3.93 10.90 -6.50
C HIS A 128 -4.25 12.38 -6.78
N ALA A 129 -5.04 13.02 -5.91
CA ALA A 129 -5.41 14.42 -6.08
C ALA A 129 -4.22 15.38 -5.91
N VAL A 130 -3.26 15.04 -5.05
CA VAL A 130 -2.07 15.88 -4.81
C VAL A 130 -0.89 15.54 -5.72
N SER A 131 -0.83 14.33 -6.29
CA SER A 131 0.31 13.91 -7.10
C SER A 131 0.51 14.81 -8.34
N GLY A 132 1.76 15.21 -8.58
CA GLY A 132 2.16 16.06 -9.70
C GLY A 132 1.83 17.55 -9.52
N LYS A 133 1.20 17.94 -8.42
CA LYS A 133 0.91 19.36 -8.10
C LYS A 133 2.08 20.04 -7.39
N LYS A 134 2.14 21.36 -7.47
CA LYS A 134 3.15 22.22 -6.87
C LYS A 134 2.66 22.91 -5.60
N GLU A 135 3.59 23.51 -4.86
CA GLU A 135 3.23 24.44 -3.78
C GLU A 135 2.32 25.56 -4.31
N GLY A 136 1.24 25.83 -3.59
CA GLY A 136 0.23 26.80 -3.98
C GLY A 136 -0.94 26.21 -4.78
N ASP A 137 -0.82 25.00 -5.32
CA ASP A 137 -1.90 24.39 -6.09
C ASP A 137 -3.05 23.92 -5.19
N GLU A 138 -4.27 24.08 -5.69
CA GLU A 138 -5.49 23.57 -5.08
C GLU A 138 -5.76 22.12 -5.51
N PHE A 139 -6.41 21.35 -4.65
CA PHE A 139 -6.83 19.99 -4.92
C PHE A 139 -8.21 19.71 -4.28
N SER A 140 -8.87 18.67 -4.78
CA SER A 140 -10.05 18.12 -4.15
C SER A 140 -10.07 16.61 -4.35
N TYR A 141 -10.68 15.91 -3.40
CA TYR A 141 -10.80 14.46 -3.43
C TYR A 141 -12.12 14.04 -2.77
N SER A 142 -12.64 12.88 -3.18
CA SER A 142 -13.86 12.35 -2.61
C SER A 142 -13.61 11.17 -1.68
N VAL A 143 -14.28 11.19 -0.53
CA VAL A 143 -14.38 10.08 0.41
C VAL A 143 -15.85 9.82 0.63
N ASN A 144 -16.31 8.60 0.34
CA ASN A 144 -17.71 8.19 0.52
C ASN A 144 -18.76 9.09 -0.16
N GLY A 145 -18.40 9.74 -1.28
CA GLY A 145 -19.31 10.62 -2.04
C GLY A 145 -19.33 12.07 -1.56
N GLU A 146 -18.66 12.38 -0.45
CA GLU A 146 -18.44 13.75 0.01
C GLU A 146 -17.11 14.27 -0.53
N ILE A 147 -16.97 15.58 -0.66
CA ILE A 147 -15.80 16.23 -1.27
C ILE A 147 -15.06 17.03 -0.19
N ALA A 148 -13.78 16.69 0.00
CA ALA A 148 -12.83 17.53 0.71
C ALA A 148 -12.02 18.33 -0.33
N SER A 149 -11.66 19.56 0.02
CA SER A 149 -10.84 20.43 -0.83
C SER A 149 -9.75 21.10 -0.03
N GLY A 150 -8.67 21.48 -0.68
CA GLY A 150 -7.55 22.09 0.01
C GLY A 150 -6.50 22.64 -0.92
N LYS A 151 -5.40 23.08 -0.31
CA LYS A 151 -4.25 23.67 -0.98
C LYS A 151 -2.95 23.08 -0.46
N ILE A 152 -1.99 22.89 -1.36
CA ILE A 152 -0.64 22.48 -0.99
C ILE A 152 0.10 23.71 -0.46
N ILE A 153 0.40 23.71 0.84
CA ILE A 153 1.12 24.82 1.48
C ILE A 153 2.62 24.65 1.28
N LYS A 154 3.12 23.41 1.41
CA LYS A 154 4.55 23.14 1.29
C LYS A 154 4.84 21.72 0.85
N ILE A 155 5.92 21.56 0.08
CA ILE A 155 6.45 20.28 -0.39
C ILE A 155 7.89 20.16 0.11
N HIS A 156 8.12 19.17 0.96
CA HIS A 156 9.45 18.77 1.41
C HIS A 156 9.86 17.52 0.66
N ASN A 157 10.49 17.72 -0.50
CA ASN A 157 11.23 16.69 -1.19
C ASN A 157 12.61 16.58 -0.55
N HIS A 158 13.14 15.36 -0.41
CA HIS A 158 14.49 15.17 0.12
C HIS A 158 15.50 15.83 -0.82
N ALA A 159 15.79 17.10 -0.58
CA ALA A 159 16.91 17.80 -1.18
C ALA A 159 18.15 17.49 -0.35
N SER A 160 19.01 16.63 -0.90
CA SER A 160 20.45 16.46 -0.59
C SER A 160 20.86 16.43 0.88
#